data_AF-W7E2N3-F1
#
_entry.id   AF-W7E2N3-F1
#
_cell.length_a   1.000
_cell.length_b   1.000
_cell.length_c   1.000
_cell.angle_alpha   90.00
_cell.angle_beta   90.00
_cell.angle_gamma   90.00
#
_symmetry.space_group_name_H-M   'P 1'
#
loop_
_entity.id
_entity.type
_entity.pdbx_description
1 polymer ?
#
loop_
_entity_poly.entity_id
_entity_poly.type
_entity_poly.pdbx_seq_one_letter_code
_entity_poly.pdbx_strand_id
1 'polypeptide(L)'
;MSKPKQKAIDLARKIAKYSGQIQMHVVPFTEIQETIKKQVPESYIMTVTRRMMLRITDALRRKRNGLAIVNGESLGQVASQTLESMLAINAVTTTPIIRPVVSMDKNEIIKIAQEIDTFELSIQPFEDCCTIFTPTAPKTKPKLEKVVHYESFVDFDALIEKALNGIETFPVEVAEKAEVKDEFADLF
;
A
#
# COMPACT_ATOMS: atom_id res chain seq x y z
N MET A 1 3.56 -3.20 18.94
CA MET A 1 3.29 -2.74 17.56
C MET A 1 3.56 -3.91 16.60
N SER A 2 2.74 -4.14 15.57
CA SER A 2 2.97 -5.28 14.66
C SER A 2 4.23 -5.07 13.80
N LYS A 3 4.94 -6.16 13.46
CA LYS A 3 6.17 -6.10 12.65
C LYS A 3 5.98 -5.40 11.29
N PRO A 4 4.88 -5.64 10.53
CA PRO A 4 4.63 -4.93 9.27
C PRO A 4 4.39 -3.42 9.45
N LYS A 5 3.72 -3.01 10.54
CA LYS A 5 3.53 -1.58 10.86
C LYS A 5 4.87 -0.89 11.11
N GLN A 6 5.77 -1.54 11.84
CA GLN A 6 7.12 -1.01 12.09
C GLN A 6 7.91 -0.84 10.78
N LYS A 7 7.94 -1.85 9.90
CA LYS A 7 8.59 -1.76 8.58
C LYS A 7 8.08 -0.58 7.77
N ALA A 8 6.76 -0.38 7.72
CA ALA A 8 6.16 0.73 6.99
C ALA A 8 6.56 2.09 7.57
N ILE A 9 6.63 2.22 8.91
CA ILE A 9 7.12 3.42 9.59
C ILE A 9 8.60 3.67 9.26
N ASP A 10 9.43 2.62 9.26
CA ASP A 10 10.86 2.75 8.99
C ASP A 10 11.12 3.15 7.52
N LEU A 11 10.35 2.60 6.58
CA LEU A 11 10.37 3.05 5.18
C LEU A 11 9.92 4.50 5.05
N ALA A 12 8.81 4.89 5.69
CA ALA A 12 8.34 6.27 5.70
C ALA A 12 9.41 7.22 6.26
N ARG A 13 10.13 6.82 7.30
CA ARG A 13 11.24 7.60 7.87
C ARG A 13 12.39 7.80 6.88
N LYS A 14 12.70 6.80 6.05
CA LYS A 14 13.72 6.97 5.00
C LYS A 14 13.26 7.92 3.90
N ILE A 15 11.98 7.86 3.51
CA ILE A 15 11.41 8.78 2.52
C ILE A 15 11.23 10.21 3.07
N ALA A 16 11.00 10.37 4.37
CA ALA A 16 10.88 11.68 5.02
C ALA A 16 12.13 12.55 4.80
N LYS A 17 13.31 11.97 4.57
CA LYS A 17 14.54 12.70 4.21
C LYS A 17 14.38 13.59 2.96
N TYR A 18 13.49 13.22 2.03
CA TYR A 18 13.25 13.94 0.78
C TYR A 18 12.05 14.89 0.84
N SER A 19 11.21 14.78 1.87
CA SER A 19 9.94 15.52 2.00
C SER A 19 9.80 16.31 3.31
N GLY A 20 10.78 16.18 4.22
CA GLY A 20 10.76 16.74 5.57
C GLY A 20 9.97 15.88 6.55
N GLN A 21 8.66 15.81 6.35
CA GLN A 21 7.74 15.08 7.22
C GLN A 21 6.70 14.34 6.39
N ILE A 22 6.36 13.12 6.80
CA ILE A 22 5.30 12.32 6.17
C ILE A 22 4.19 12.08 7.19
N GLN A 23 2.96 12.44 6.83
CA GLN A 23 1.78 12.04 7.61
C GLN A 23 1.44 10.58 7.30
N MET A 24 1.53 9.72 8.31
CA MET A 24 1.22 8.31 8.18
C MET A 24 -0.22 8.05 8.63
N HIS A 25 -0.96 7.28 7.83
CA HIS A 25 -2.32 6.85 8.13
C HIS A 25 -2.36 5.32 8.20
N VAL A 26 -2.66 4.79 9.38
CA VAL A 26 -2.77 3.35 9.61
C VAL A 26 -4.25 2.99 9.67
N VAL A 27 -4.70 2.26 8.65
CA VAL A 27 -6.10 1.88 8.47
C VAL A 27 -6.34 0.47 9.03
N PRO A 28 -7.31 0.27 9.94
CA PRO A 28 -7.73 -1.07 10.34
C PRO A 28 -8.46 -1.75 9.18
N PHE A 29 -7.88 -2.83 8.65
CA PHE A 29 -8.38 -3.50 7.44
C PHE A 29 -8.87 -4.94 7.68
N THR A 30 -8.70 -5.47 8.90
CA THR A 30 -8.97 -6.88 9.24
C THR A 30 -10.39 -7.32 8.92
N GLU A 31 -11.40 -6.54 9.31
CA GLU A 31 -12.82 -6.91 9.13
C GLU A 31 -13.23 -6.92 7.65
N ILE A 32 -12.75 -5.95 6.87
CA ILE A 32 -12.94 -5.92 5.41
C ILE A 32 -12.31 -7.17 4.80
N GLN A 33 -11.09 -7.49 5.20
CA GLN A 33 -10.36 -8.64 4.68
C GLN A 33 -11.04 -9.98 5.01
N GLU A 34 -11.52 -10.16 6.25
CA GLU A 34 -12.30 -11.34 6.64
C GLU A 34 -13.60 -11.46 5.85
N THR A 35 -14.28 -10.33 5.62
CA THR A 35 -15.52 -10.29 4.83
C THR A 35 -15.26 -10.69 3.38
N ILE A 36 -14.21 -10.15 2.76
CA ILE A 36 -13.79 -10.53 1.40
C ILE A 36 -13.52 -12.04 1.34
N LYS A 37 -12.77 -12.59 2.30
CA LYS A 37 -12.45 -14.03 2.33
C LYS A 37 -13.70 -14.91 2.43
N LYS A 38 -14.73 -14.47 3.16
CA LYS A 38 -15.98 -15.21 3.35
C LYS A 38 -16.91 -15.14 2.13
N GLN A 39 -16.93 -14.01 1.43
CA GLN A 39 -17.98 -13.71 0.45
C GLN A 39 -17.50 -13.70 -1.01
N VAL A 40 -16.20 -13.54 -1.25
CA VAL A 40 -15.63 -13.40 -2.59
C VAL A 40 -14.90 -14.69 -2.99
N PRO A 41 -15.12 -15.22 -4.21
CA PRO A 41 -14.39 -16.40 -4.68
C PRO A 41 -12.88 -16.19 -4.62
N GLU A 42 -12.13 -17.24 -4.26
CA GLU A 42 -10.68 -17.19 -4.01
C GLU A 42 -9.89 -16.46 -5.11
N SER A 43 -10.20 -16.77 -6.38
CA SER A 43 -9.55 -16.16 -7.54
C SER A 43 -9.73 -14.65 -7.68
N TYR A 44 -10.71 -14.04 -6.99
CA TYR A 44 -11.03 -12.61 -7.01
C TYR A 44 -10.67 -11.87 -5.71
N ILE A 45 -10.32 -12.58 -4.63
CA ILE A 45 -10.00 -11.98 -3.32
C ILE A 45 -8.97 -10.85 -3.45
N MET A 46 -7.92 -11.05 -4.24
CA MET A 46 -6.86 -10.06 -4.43
C MET A 46 -7.36 -8.80 -5.14
N THR A 47 -8.20 -8.95 -6.15
CA THR A 47 -8.76 -7.82 -6.91
C THR A 47 -9.69 -7.00 -6.04
N VAL A 48 -10.61 -7.66 -5.31
CA VAL A 48 -11.56 -6.98 -4.41
C VAL A 48 -10.83 -6.32 -3.24
N THR A 49 -9.82 -6.98 -2.67
CA THR A 49 -8.98 -6.38 -1.61
C THR A 49 -8.35 -5.07 -2.07
N ARG A 50 -7.70 -5.05 -3.24
CA ARG A 50 -7.09 -3.84 -3.79
C ARG A 50 -8.11 -2.75 -4.13
N ARG A 51 -9.30 -3.13 -4.61
CA ARG A 51 -10.41 -2.21 -4.83
C ARG A 51 -10.88 -1.55 -3.53
N MET A 52 -11.00 -2.30 -2.44
CA MET A 52 -11.39 -1.73 -1.14
C MET A 52 -10.31 -0.83 -0.56
N MET A 53 -9.02 -1.22 -0.67
CA MET A 53 -7.91 -0.32 -0.31
C MET A 53 -7.99 1.00 -1.08
N LEU A 54 -8.21 0.95 -2.39
CA LEU A 54 -8.29 2.14 -3.23
C LEU A 54 -9.51 3.02 -2.91
N ARG A 55 -10.67 2.43 -2.60
CA ARG A 55 -11.85 3.18 -2.12
C ARG A 55 -11.57 3.92 -0.82
N ILE A 56 -10.92 3.27 0.14
CA ILE A 56 -10.52 3.90 1.41
C ILE A 56 -9.52 5.03 1.17
N THR A 57 -8.50 4.79 0.35
CA THR A 57 -7.50 5.81 0.01
C THR A 57 -8.15 7.01 -0.67
N ASP A 58 -9.08 6.81 -1.60
CA ASP A 58 -9.79 7.90 -2.27
C ASP A 58 -10.70 8.69 -1.33
N ALA A 59 -11.40 8.01 -0.40
CA ALA A 59 -12.18 8.67 0.64
C ALA A 59 -11.29 9.50 1.58
N LEU A 60 -10.13 8.98 1.99
CA LEU A 60 -9.16 9.71 2.80
C LEU A 60 -8.57 10.90 2.04
N ARG A 61 -8.22 10.73 0.76
CA ARG A 61 -7.78 11.81 -0.12
C ARG A 61 -8.80 12.94 -0.15
N ARG A 62 -10.10 12.64 -0.32
CA ARG A 62 -11.17 13.65 -0.29
C ARG A 62 -11.17 14.43 1.03
N LYS A 63 -11.10 13.75 2.18
CA LYS A 63 -11.03 14.40 3.51
C LYS A 63 -9.80 15.31 3.67
N ARG A 64 -8.72 15.05 2.92
CA ARG A 64 -7.48 15.84 2.96
C ARG A 64 -7.29 16.80 1.78
N ASN A 65 -8.30 17.00 0.95
CA ASN A 65 -8.23 17.83 -0.26
C ASN A 65 -7.09 17.43 -1.22
N GLY A 66 -6.70 16.15 -1.24
CA GLY A 66 -5.69 15.65 -2.18
C GLY A 66 -6.23 15.57 -3.61
N LEU A 67 -5.37 15.74 -4.60
CA LEU A 67 -5.76 15.73 -6.02
C LEU A 67 -5.51 14.41 -6.73
N ALA A 68 -4.62 13.57 -6.19
CA ALA A 68 -4.20 12.33 -6.82
C ALA A 68 -3.88 11.25 -5.78
N ILE A 69 -3.74 10.02 -6.26
CA ILE A 69 -3.24 8.86 -5.50
C ILE A 69 -1.95 8.40 -6.19
N VAL A 70 -0.93 8.05 -5.43
CA VAL A 70 0.33 7.51 -5.97
C VAL A 70 0.48 6.07 -5.53
N ASN A 71 0.88 5.17 -6.44
CA ASN A 71 1.23 3.80 -6.09
C ASN A 71 2.48 3.33 -6.84
N GLY A 72 3.08 2.24 -6.36
CA GLY A 72 4.27 1.62 -6.94
C GLY A 72 3.96 0.50 -7.94
N GLU A 73 2.83 0.55 -8.65
CA GLU A 73 2.52 -0.48 -9.65
C GLU A 73 3.42 -0.34 -10.88
N SER A 74 4.10 -1.44 -11.23
CA SER A 74 4.81 -1.61 -12.50
C SER A 74 3.99 -2.51 -13.42
N LEU A 75 4.10 -2.39 -14.75
CA LEU A 75 3.34 -3.20 -15.68
C LEU A 75 3.98 -4.58 -15.86
N GLY A 76 3.21 -5.66 -15.67
CA GLY A 76 3.63 -7.01 -16.05
C GLY A 76 4.66 -7.69 -15.14
N GLN A 77 5.00 -7.14 -13.96
CA GLN A 77 5.95 -7.80 -13.05
C GLN A 77 5.32 -8.91 -12.20
N VAL A 78 4.04 -8.78 -11.83
CA VAL A 78 3.27 -9.81 -11.09
C VAL A 78 1.85 -9.96 -11.65
N ALA A 79 1.18 -11.06 -11.31
CA ALA A 79 -0.17 -11.40 -11.81
C ALA A 79 -1.22 -10.31 -11.59
N SER A 80 -1.10 -9.52 -10.52
CA SER A 80 -2.00 -8.42 -10.18
C SER A 80 -1.74 -7.11 -10.92
N GLN A 81 -0.70 -7.09 -11.77
CA GLN A 81 -0.23 -5.93 -12.53
C GLN A 81 -0.40 -6.12 -14.04
N THR A 82 -1.34 -6.97 -14.46
CA THR A 82 -1.82 -7.00 -15.84
C THR A 82 -2.70 -5.77 -16.11
N LEU A 83 -2.82 -5.35 -17.37
CA LEU A 83 -3.72 -4.25 -17.76
C LEU A 83 -5.17 -4.54 -17.34
N GLU A 84 -5.60 -5.78 -17.47
CA GLU A 84 -6.94 -6.22 -17.05
C GLU A 84 -7.14 -6.06 -15.53
N SER A 85 -6.13 -6.42 -14.73
CA SER A 85 -6.18 -6.23 -13.26
C SER A 85 -6.19 -4.75 -12.90
N MET A 86 -5.33 -3.94 -13.51
CA MET A 86 -5.28 -2.50 -13.27
C MET A 86 -6.60 -1.83 -13.64
N LEU A 87 -7.21 -2.21 -14.77
CA LEU A 87 -8.51 -1.70 -15.18
C LEU A 87 -9.61 -2.09 -14.18
N ALA A 88 -9.64 -3.36 -13.77
CA ALA A 88 -10.59 -3.84 -12.78
C ALA A 88 -10.43 -3.14 -11.43
N ILE A 89 -9.19 -2.87 -10.98
CA ILE A 89 -8.94 -2.18 -9.71
C ILE A 89 -9.31 -0.71 -9.80
N ASN A 90 -8.87 -0.01 -10.85
CA ASN A 90 -9.07 1.44 -11.00
C ASN A 90 -10.54 1.83 -11.15
N ALA A 91 -11.40 0.94 -11.63
CA ALA A 91 -12.81 1.25 -11.87
C ALA A 91 -13.60 1.69 -10.62
N VAL A 92 -13.03 1.61 -9.40
CA VAL A 92 -13.64 2.15 -8.17
C VAL A 92 -13.41 3.65 -7.96
N THR A 93 -12.57 4.30 -8.77
CA THR A 93 -12.27 5.72 -8.62
C THR A 93 -11.97 6.39 -9.96
N THR A 94 -12.36 7.65 -10.08
CA THR A 94 -12.00 8.53 -11.20
C THR A 94 -10.80 9.44 -10.86
N THR A 95 -10.28 9.34 -9.64
CA THR A 95 -9.12 10.11 -9.19
C THR A 95 -7.88 9.73 -9.99
N PRO A 96 -7.05 10.71 -10.40
CA PRO A 96 -5.77 10.42 -11.05
C PRO A 96 -4.87 9.53 -10.19
N ILE A 97 -4.45 8.38 -10.74
CA ILE A 97 -3.49 7.46 -10.11
C ILE A 97 -2.14 7.59 -10.82
N ILE A 98 -1.16 8.14 -10.12
CA ILE A 98 0.21 8.30 -10.60
C ILE A 98 0.99 7.03 -10.31
N ARG A 99 1.65 6.49 -11.35
CA ARG A 99 2.41 5.24 -11.30
C ARG A 99 3.84 5.47 -11.78
N PRO A 100 4.75 5.98 -10.92
CA PRO A 100 6.08 6.41 -11.35
C PRO A 100 6.91 5.31 -12.01
N VAL A 101 6.65 4.06 -11.62
CA VAL A 101 7.43 2.88 -12.05
C VAL A 101 6.70 2.01 -13.08
N VAL A 102 5.61 2.50 -13.68
CA VAL A 102 4.75 1.69 -14.58
C VAL A 102 5.50 1.09 -15.77
N SER A 103 6.47 1.82 -16.30
CA SER A 103 7.26 1.43 -17.47
C SER A 103 8.69 1.00 -17.12
N MET A 104 9.03 0.89 -15.84
CA MET A 104 10.38 0.55 -15.38
C MET A 104 10.53 -0.95 -15.21
N ASP A 105 11.70 -1.47 -15.57
CA ASP A 105 12.06 -2.84 -15.27
C ASP A 105 12.39 -3.02 -13.77
N LYS A 106 12.49 -4.28 -13.33
CA LYS A 106 12.74 -4.60 -11.92
C LYS A 106 14.12 -4.13 -11.44
N ASN A 107 15.14 -4.18 -12.29
CA ASN A 107 16.50 -3.82 -11.93
C ASN A 107 16.62 -2.30 -11.77
N GLU A 108 15.94 -1.52 -12.61
CA GLU A 108 15.84 -0.07 -12.46
C GLU A 108 15.19 0.31 -11.12
N ILE A 109 14.08 -0.34 -10.75
CA ILE A 109 13.43 -0.11 -9.46
C ILE A 109 14.34 -0.48 -8.29
N ILE A 110 15.06 -1.61 -8.38
CA ILE A 110 16.01 -2.04 -7.36
C ILE A 110 17.15 -1.03 -7.20
N LYS A 111 17.71 -0.56 -8.31
CA LYS A 111 18.78 0.43 -8.31
C LYS A 111 18.34 1.71 -7.60
N ILE A 112 17.16 2.23 -7.93
CA ILE A 112 16.60 3.40 -7.24
C ILE A 112 16.38 3.09 -5.75
N ALA A 113 15.80 1.93 -5.42
CA ALA A 113 15.57 1.54 -4.04
C ALA A 113 16.86 1.47 -3.21
N GLN A 114 17.98 1.06 -3.82
CA GLN A 114 19.31 1.07 -3.21
C GLN A 114 19.84 2.50 -3.06
N GLU A 115 19.72 3.34 -4.09
CA GLU A 115 20.14 4.75 -4.08
C GLU A 115 19.41 5.56 -2.98
N ILE A 116 18.12 5.28 -2.75
CA ILE A 116 17.33 5.92 -1.68
C ILE A 116 17.33 5.14 -0.36
N ASP A 117 18.19 4.13 -0.23
CA ASP A 117 18.42 3.37 1.00
C ASP A 117 17.16 2.62 1.52
N THR A 118 16.20 2.29 0.65
CA THR A 118 14.96 1.56 1.02
C THR A 118 15.00 0.07 0.72
N PHE A 119 15.95 -0.39 -0.10
CA PHE A 119 16.02 -1.77 -0.58
C PHE A 119 16.13 -2.79 0.57
N GLU A 120 17.13 -2.64 1.45
CA GLU A 120 17.40 -3.59 2.54
C GLU A 120 16.21 -3.77 3.48
N LEU A 121 15.50 -2.68 3.82
CA LEU A 121 14.28 -2.75 4.61
C LEU A 121 13.15 -3.45 3.85
N SER A 122 13.03 -3.19 2.55
CA SER A 122 11.94 -3.71 1.72
C SER A 122 12.00 -5.23 1.54
N ILE A 123 13.20 -5.81 1.49
CA ILE A 123 13.42 -7.25 1.30
C ILE A 123 13.35 -8.08 2.59
N GLN A 124 13.25 -7.45 3.76
CA GLN A 124 13.18 -8.18 5.03
C GLN A 124 11.98 -9.15 5.03
N PRO A 125 12.18 -10.41 5.46
CA PRO A 125 11.17 -11.46 5.40
C PRO A 125 10.12 -11.22 6.48
N PHE A 126 9.12 -10.43 6.13
CA PHE A 126 7.91 -10.29 6.94
C PHE A 126 6.73 -10.88 6.19
N GLU A 127 5.88 -11.54 6.95
CA GLU A 127 4.58 -11.95 6.46
C GLU A 127 3.70 -10.71 6.28
N ASP A 128 3.71 -10.15 5.07
CA ASP A 128 2.76 -9.13 4.68
C ASP A 128 1.37 -9.76 4.47
N CYS A 129 0.31 -8.95 4.51
CA CYS A 129 -1.05 -9.43 4.17
C CYS A 129 -1.09 -10.14 2.80
N CYS A 130 -0.17 -9.77 1.90
CA CYS A 130 -0.01 -10.39 0.58
C CYS A 130 0.48 -11.84 0.65
N THR A 131 1.30 -12.26 1.62
CA THR A 131 1.82 -13.63 1.73
C THR A 131 0.95 -14.55 2.58
N ILE A 132 0.36 -14.04 3.67
CA ILE A 132 -0.57 -14.82 4.52
C ILE A 132 -1.85 -15.19 3.76
N PHE A 133 -2.27 -14.33 2.82
CA PHE A 133 -3.54 -14.47 2.11
C PHE A 133 -3.36 -14.49 0.59
N THR A 134 -2.19 -14.92 0.10
CA THR A 134 -2.02 -15.15 -1.34
C THR A 134 -3.01 -16.24 -1.76
N PRO A 135 -3.97 -15.97 -2.67
CA PRO A 135 -4.80 -17.02 -3.23
C PRO A 135 -3.91 -18.01 -3.99
N THR A 136 -4.27 -19.29 -3.99
CA THR A 136 -3.47 -20.36 -4.62
C THR A 136 -3.30 -20.14 -6.13
N ALA A 137 -4.28 -19.46 -6.75
CA ALA A 137 -4.25 -19.06 -8.15
C ALA A 137 -4.92 -17.68 -8.35
N PRO A 138 -4.18 -16.55 -8.21
CA PRO A 138 -4.74 -15.23 -8.50
C PRO A 138 -5.10 -15.11 -9.97
N LYS A 139 -6.25 -14.50 -10.25
CA LYS A 139 -6.70 -14.32 -11.63
C LYS A 139 -5.95 -13.18 -12.30
N THR A 140 -5.20 -13.49 -13.36
CA THR A 140 -4.47 -12.52 -14.18
C THR A 140 -5.35 -11.67 -15.09
N LYS A 141 -6.59 -12.13 -15.35
CA LYS A 141 -7.58 -11.41 -16.18
C LYS A 141 -8.93 -11.33 -15.48
N PRO A 142 -9.04 -10.54 -14.40
CA PRO A 142 -10.31 -10.36 -13.71
C PRO A 142 -11.28 -9.58 -14.60
N LYS A 143 -12.47 -10.14 -14.84
CA LYS A 143 -13.55 -9.42 -15.52
C LYS A 143 -14.21 -8.44 -14.55
N LEU A 144 -14.24 -7.16 -14.91
CA LEU A 144 -14.83 -6.10 -14.09
C LEU A 144 -16.28 -6.42 -13.70
N GLU A 145 -17.11 -6.92 -14.62
CA GLU A 145 -18.51 -7.24 -14.32
C GLU A 145 -18.64 -8.27 -13.19
N LYS A 146 -17.75 -9.28 -13.18
CA LYS A 146 -17.73 -10.30 -12.12
C LYS A 146 -17.29 -9.72 -10.78
N VAL A 147 -16.30 -8.84 -10.79
CA VAL A 147 -15.82 -8.17 -9.57
C VAL A 147 -16.96 -7.36 -8.94
N VAL A 148 -17.64 -6.53 -9.73
CA VAL A 148 -18.78 -5.72 -9.28
C VAL A 148 -19.94 -6.61 -8.79
N HIS A 149 -20.20 -7.72 -9.49
CA HIS A 149 -21.21 -8.69 -9.05
C HIS A 149 -20.87 -9.28 -7.67
N TYR A 150 -19.64 -9.73 -7.43
CA TYR A 150 -19.25 -10.25 -6.12
C TYR A 150 -19.28 -9.19 -5.02
N GLU A 151 -18.94 -7.94 -5.35
CA GLU A 151 -19.03 -6.82 -4.41
C GLU A 151 -20.47 -6.48 -4.03
N SER A 152 -21.46 -6.74 -4.91
CA SER A 152 -22.86 -6.41 -4.65
C SER A 152 -23.52 -7.21 -3.53
N PHE A 153 -22.92 -8.34 -3.13
CA PHE A 153 -23.43 -9.18 -2.02
C PHE A 153 -23.03 -8.67 -0.64
N VAL A 154 -22.18 -7.63 -0.57
CA VAL A 154 -21.61 -7.14 0.68
C VAL A 154 -21.78 -5.63 0.74
N ASP A 155 -22.28 -5.12 1.85
CA ASP A 155 -22.25 -3.69 2.16
C ASP A 155 -20.83 -3.28 2.57
N PHE A 156 -19.98 -3.04 1.57
CA PHE A 156 -18.63 -2.54 1.79
C PHE A 156 -18.60 -1.08 2.23
N ASP A 157 -19.65 -0.29 1.99
CA ASP A 157 -19.66 1.12 2.36
C ASP A 157 -19.68 1.29 3.88
N ALA A 158 -20.50 0.51 4.59
CA ALA A 158 -20.50 0.49 6.05
C ALA A 158 -19.13 0.08 6.64
N LEU A 159 -18.48 -0.92 6.03
CA LEU A 159 -17.15 -1.38 6.46
C LEU A 159 -16.06 -0.34 6.19
N ILE A 160 -16.12 0.35 5.05
CA ILE A 160 -15.21 1.43 4.69
C ILE A 160 -15.35 2.60 5.66
N GLU A 161 -16.58 3.04 5.96
CA GLU A 161 -16.87 4.09 6.95
C GLU A 161 -16.28 3.72 8.32
N LYS A 162 -16.52 2.48 8.79
CA LYS A 162 -15.94 1.98 10.04
C LYS A 162 -14.41 2.01 10.01
N ALA A 163 -13.78 1.57 8.92
CA ALA A 163 -12.33 1.59 8.77
C ALA A 163 -11.77 3.03 8.77
N LEU A 164 -12.47 3.98 8.12
CA LEU A 164 -12.11 5.40 8.09
C LEU A 164 -12.16 6.04 9.48
N ASN A 165 -13.13 5.65 10.32
CA ASN A 165 -13.27 6.16 11.68
C ASN A 165 -12.21 5.59 12.65
N GLY A 166 -11.65 4.42 12.32
CA GLY A 166 -10.59 3.78 13.10
C GLY A 166 -9.17 4.13 12.66
N ILE A 167 -8.96 5.12 11.77
CA ILE A 167 -7.64 5.48 11.27
C ILE A 167 -6.79 6.09 12.38
N GLU A 168 -5.62 5.52 12.64
CA GLU A 168 -4.57 6.17 13.42
C GLU A 168 -3.74 7.07 12.50
N THR A 169 -3.61 8.35 12.84
CA THR A 169 -2.80 9.32 12.07
C THR A 169 -1.69 9.88 12.95
N PHE A 170 -0.46 9.88 12.44
CA PHE A 170 0.68 10.48 13.13
C PHE A 170 1.76 10.94 12.16
N PRO A 171 2.54 11.97 12.49
CA PRO A 171 3.69 12.38 11.70
C PRO A 171 4.84 11.37 11.83
N VAL A 172 5.58 11.20 10.74
CA VAL A 172 6.88 10.52 10.67
C VAL A 172 7.90 11.55 10.20
N GLU A 173 8.84 11.85 11.09
CA GLU A 173 9.91 12.83 10.86
C GLU A 173 11.22 12.12 10.53
N VAL A 174 12.14 12.86 9.94
CA VAL A 174 13.52 12.39 9.76
C VAL A 174 14.10 12.08 11.14
N ALA A 175 14.67 10.89 11.34
CA ALA A 175 15.48 10.67 12.53
C ALA A 175 16.62 11.69 12.52
N GLU A 176 16.69 12.54 13.54
CA GLU A 176 17.89 13.31 13.80
C GLU A 176 19.08 12.35 13.78
N LYS A 177 20.18 12.75 13.12
CA LYS A 177 21.43 12.01 13.25
C LYS A 177 21.66 11.87 14.75
N ALA A 178 21.78 10.63 15.23
CA ALA A 178 22.33 10.39 16.55
C ALA A 178 23.58 11.28 16.67
N GLU A 179 23.60 12.15 17.67
CA GLU A 179 24.79 12.94 17.99
C GLU A 179 25.97 11.98 17.93
N VAL A 180 26.90 12.24 17.01
CA VAL A 180 28.21 11.61 17.08
C VAL A 180 28.75 12.11 18.41
N LYS A 181 28.67 11.27 19.44
CA LYS A 181 29.50 11.46 20.63
C LYS A 181 30.91 11.55 20.08
N ASP A 182 31.47 12.75 20.15
CA ASP A 182 32.84 13.00 19.82
C ASP A 182 33.68 12.24 20.85
N GLU A 183 34.01 10.99 20.55
CA GLU A 183 34.92 10.15 21.37
C GLU A 183 36.35 10.72 21.41
N PHE A 184 36.58 11.91 20.82
CA PHE A 184 37.84 12.65 20.87
C PHE A 184 37.71 14.02 21.54
N ALA A 185 36.56 14.38 22.15
CA ALA A 185 36.43 15.63 22.90
C ALA A 185 37.38 15.72 24.11
N ASP A 186 37.87 14.58 24.61
CA ASP A 186 38.81 14.50 25.74
C ASP A 186 40.29 14.48 25.29
N LEU A 187 40.59 14.66 24.00
CA LEU A 187 41.96 14.59 23.45
C LEU A 187 42.60 15.94 23.08
N PHE A 188 42.01 17.06 23.51
CA PHE A 188 42.60 18.39 23.40
C PHE A 188 42.49 19.19 24.71
#